data_AF-A0A2M8NPZ3-F1
#
_entry.id   AF-A0A2M8NPZ3-F1
#
_cell.length_a   1.000
_cell.length_b   1.000
_cell.length_c   1.000
_cell.angle_alpha   90.00
_cell.angle_beta   90.00
_cell.angle_gamma   90.00
#
_symmetry.space_group_name_H-M   'P 1'
#
loop_
_entity.id
_entity.type
_entity.pdbx_description
1 polymer ?
#
loop_
_entity_poly.entity_id
_entity_poly.type
_entity_poly.pdbx_seq_one_letter_code
_entity_poly.pdbx_strand_id
1 'polypeptide(L)'
;MDRIDFYPTHQYEGYALRAGQVFPFGATIVPGGINFSIFSSHATSCTLVLFRKGEPKPMVEIPFFDEFRIGNVYAMTVFNLNPEEIEYGYRFDGPWDPVAGHRFDKTKIVMDPYAKAIGGRDVWGSQPNWDDIYQHRARPVMNDFDWERDRPLETPIEDLVIYEMHVRGFTRDASSGVAPGMRGTFAGITEKIPYLK
;
A
#
# COMPACT_ATOMS: atom_id res chain seq x y z
N MET A 1 24.87 6.94 -22.57
CA MET A 1 25.51 7.15 -21.26
C MET A 1 24.64 6.41 -20.27
N ASP A 2 24.92 5.13 -20.06
CA ASP A 2 24.08 4.28 -19.21
C ASP A 2 24.20 4.79 -17.77
N ARG A 3 23.07 5.20 -17.18
CA ARG A 3 23.04 5.67 -15.79
C ARG A 3 23.46 4.51 -14.90
N ILE A 4 24.53 4.72 -14.13
CA ILE A 4 25.15 3.76 -13.19
C ILE A 4 24.15 3.25 -12.12
N ASP A 5 23.01 3.93 -11.96
CA ASP A 5 22.06 3.71 -10.87
C ASP A 5 20.93 2.70 -11.16
N PHE A 6 21.01 1.89 -12.22
CA PHE A 6 19.96 0.90 -12.54
C PHE A 6 20.37 -0.56 -12.40
N TYR A 7 21.61 -0.85 -12.01
CA TYR A 7 22.06 -2.22 -11.85
C TYR A 7 21.85 -2.73 -10.42
N PRO A 8 21.44 -4.00 -10.25
CA PRO A 8 21.47 -4.66 -8.96
C PRO A 8 22.89 -4.71 -8.43
N THR A 9 23.03 -4.54 -7.12
CA THR A 9 24.31 -4.66 -6.40
C THR A 9 24.35 -5.93 -5.55
N HIS A 10 23.18 -6.49 -5.24
CA HIS A 10 22.99 -7.63 -4.37
C HIS A 10 22.02 -8.63 -5.01
N GLN A 11 22.11 -9.87 -4.55
CA GLN A 11 21.11 -10.90 -4.82
C GLN A 11 20.73 -11.59 -3.51
N TYR A 12 19.45 -11.90 -3.37
CA TYR A 12 18.92 -12.64 -2.23
C TYR A 12 17.81 -13.57 -2.71
N GLU A 13 17.98 -14.89 -2.51
CA GLU A 13 17.00 -15.92 -2.90
C GLU A 13 16.44 -15.76 -4.33
N GLY A 14 17.30 -15.37 -5.28
CA GLY A 14 16.92 -15.16 -6.69
C GLY A 14 16.35 -13.78 -7.02
N TYR A 15 16.16 -12.90 -6.04
CA TYR A 15 15.78 -11.51 -6.25
C TYR A 15 17.01 -10.62 -6.36
N ALA A 16 17.04 -9.76 -7.36
CA ALA A 16 18.09 -8.79 -7.54
C ALA A 16 17.72 -7.50 -6.79
N LEU A 17 18.67 -6.96 -6.02
CA LEU A 17 18.44 -5.90 -5.04
C LEU A 17 19.48 -4.79 -5.14
N ARG A 18 19.14 -3.62 -4.59
CA ARG A 18 20.11 -2.56 -4.27
C ARG A 18 19.61 -1.67 -3.14
N ALA A 19 20.52 -0.88 -2.58
CA ALA A 19 20.18 0.24 -1.72
C ALA A 19 19.17 1.15 -2.43
N GLY A 20 18.05 1.40 -1.76
CA GLY A 20 16.94 2.16 -2.28
C GLY A 20 17.09 3.67 -2.05
N GLN A 21 16.11 4.41 -2.54
CA GLN A 21 15.96 5.83 -2.25
C GLN A 21 15.10 6.00 -1.00
N VAL A 22 15.54 6.88 -0.10
CA VAL A 22 14.82 7.24 1.14
C VAL A 22 13.45 7.85 0.81
N PHE A 23 13.38 8.68 -0.22
CA PHE A 23 12.17 9.34 -0.63
C PHE A 23 11.74 8.93 -2.04
N PRO A 24 10.42 8.89 -2.30
CA PRO A 24 9.35 9.05 -1.31
C PRO A 24 9.20 7.81 -0.41
N PHE A 25 8.56 7.97 0.75
CA PHE A 25 8.21 6.84 1.61
C PHE A 25 7.14 5.95 0.95
N GLY A 26 7.12 4.67 1.36
CA GLY A 26 6.25 3.65 0.82
C GLY A 26 6.86 2.88 -0.35
N ALA A 27 6.03 2.12 -1.04
CA ALA A 27 6.38 1.47 -2.30
C ALA A 27 6.21 2.42 -3.49
N THR A 28 7.29 2.62 -4.26
CA THR A 28 7.33 3.46 -5.45
C THR A 28 7.89 2.70 -6.62
N ILE A 29 7.16 2.70 -7.73
CA ILE A 29 7.62 2.06 -8.96
C ILE A 29 8.76 2.88 -9.55
N VAL A 30 9.87 2.21 -9.84
CA VAL A 30 11.07 2.79 -10.43
C VAL A 30 11.44 2.01 -11.69
N PRO A 31 12.25 2.55 -12.60
CA PRO A 31 12.67 1.79 -13.77
C PRO A 31 13.31 0.45 -13.37
N GLY A 32 12.74 -0.65 -13.86
CA GLY A 32 13.20 -2.00 -13.61
C GLY A 32 12.75 -2.65 -12.29
N GLY A 33 11.99 -1.96 -11.43
CA GLY A 33 11.59 -2.54 -10.15
C GLY A 33 10.72 -1.64 -9.26
N ILE A 34 10.74 -1.95 -7.97
CA ILE A 34 9.98 -1.21 -6.96
C ILE A 34 10.92 -0.84 -5.83
N ASN A 35 10.95 0.45 -5.48
CA ASN A 35 11.64 0.98 -4.33
C ASN A 35 10.71 0.96 -3.11
N PHE A 36 11.14 0.30 -2.04
CA PHE A 36 10.46 0.25 -0.76
C PHE A 36 11.23 1.13 0.22
N SER A 37 10.53 2.05 0.90
CA SER A 37 11.13 2.93 1.89
C SER A 37 10.23 3.07 3.12
N ILE A 38 10.76 2.70 4.29
CA ILE A 38 10.00 2.75 5.55
C ILE A 38 10.85 3.25 6.71
N PHE A 39 10.23 4.07 7.56
CA PHE A 39 10.86 4.64 8.75
C PHE A 39 10.65 3.77 9.98
N SER A 40 11.71 3.58 10.77
CA SER A 40 11.60 3.13 12.17
C SER A 40 12.85 3.54 12.95
N SER A 41 12.66 4.32 14.02
CA SER A 41 13.76 4.82 14.86
C SER A 41 14.37 3.77 15.78
N HIS A 42 13.55 2.86 16.31
CA HIS A 42 13.93 1.92 17.37
C HIS A 42 14.00 0.46 16.91
N ALA A 43 13.67 0.18 15.65
CA ALA A 43 13.86 -1.16 15.10
C ALA A 43 15.35 -1.50 15.04
N THR A 44 15.69 -2.70 15.50
CA THR A 44 17.03 -3.28 15.36
C THR A 44 17.19 -3.96 14.00
N SER A 45 16.11 -4.44 13.39
CA SER A 45 16.10 -4.94 12.02
C SER A 45 14.74 -4.74 11.36
N CYS A 46 14.75 -4.77 10.02
CA CYS A 46 13.55 -4.73 9.18
C CYS A 46 13.66 -5.81 8.11
N THR A 47 12.54 -6.44 7.80
CA THR A 47 12.41 -7.42 6.72
C THR A 47 11.23 -7.04 5.84
N LEU A 48 11.46 -6.91 4.54
CA LEU A 48 10.40 -6.80 3.55
C LEU A 48 9.79 -8.19 3.30
N VAL A 49 8.49 -8.32 3.51
CA VAL A 49 7.75 -9.55 3.25
C VAL A 49 6.96 -9.37 1.98
N LEU A 50 7.27 -10.16 0.95
CA LEU A 50 6.57 -10.14 -0.33
C LEU A 50 5.62 -11.32 -0.43
N PHE A 51 4.49 -11.09 -1.07
CA PHE A 51 3.46 -12.08 -1.36
C PHE A 51 3.10 -11.97 -2.84
N ARG A 52 2.73 -13.10 -3.44
CA ARG A 52 1.88 -13.07 -4.63
C ARG A 52 0.47 -12.66 -4.19
N LYS A 53 -0.17 -11.84 -5.00
CA LYS A 53 -1.49 -11.27 -4.69
C LYS A 53 -2.51 -12.36 -4.34
N GLY A 54 -3.06 -12.27 -3.14
CA GLY A 54 -4.07 -13.21 -2.62
C GLY A 54 -3.51 -14.55 -2.10
N GLU A 55 -2.20 -14.81 -2.20
CA GLU A 55 -1.60 -16.01 -1.62
C GLU A 55 -1.38 -15.86 -0.10
N PRO A 56 -1.74 -16.87 0.71
CA PRO A 56 -1.67 -16.75 2.18
C PRO A 56 -0.24 -16.76 2.72
N LYS A 57 0.72 -17.29 1.96
CA LYS A 57 2.12 -17.44 2.38
C LYS A 57 3.02 -16.44 1.64
N PRO A 58 4.08 -15.94 2.30
CA PRO A 58 5.06 -15.09 1.63
C PRO A 58 5.74 -15.85 0.50
N MET A 59 6.02 -15.15 -0.60
CA MET A 59 6.87 -15.67 -1.68
C MET A 59 8.35 -15.52 -1.35
N VAL A 60 8.72 -14.49 -0.58
CA VAL A 60 10.07 -14.25 -0.07
C VAL A 60 10.02 -13.27 1.11
N GLU A 61 10.94 -13.43 2.06
CA GLU A 61 11.19 -12.49 3.15
C GLU A 61 12.63 -11.96 3.02
N ILE A 62 12.78 -10.69 2.64
CA ILE A 62 14.08 -10.08 2.31
C ILE A 62 14.50 -9.16 3.46
N PRO A 63 15.55 -9.49 4.23
CA PRO A 63 16.07 -8.59 5.26
C PRO A 63 16.66 -7.35 4.62
N PHE A 64 16.45 -6.19 5.24
CA PHE A 64 17.22 -4.99 4.88
C PHE A 64 18.63 -5.12 5.46
N PHE A 65 19.64 -5.11 4.59
CA PHE A 65 21.04 -5.07 5.01
C PHE A 65 21.37 -3.73 5.68
N ASP A 66 22.40 -3.69 6.53
CA ASP A 66 22.78 -2.48 7.27
C ASP A 66 23.09 -1.29 6.34
N GLU A 67 23.67 -1.56 5.17
CA GLU A 67 23.95 -0.57 4.13
C GLU A 67 22.70 -0.06 3.39
N PHE A 68 21.56 -0.74 3.53
CA PHE A 68 20.26 -0.31 2.99
C PHE A 68 19.48 0.53 4.00
N ARG A 69 20.14 0.98 5.07
CA ARG A 69 19.58 1.88 6.08
C ARG A 69 20.31 3.22 6.06
N ILE A 70 19.56 4.30 5.87
CA ILE A 70 20.08 5.68 5.95
C ILE A 70 19.40 6.36 7.13
N GLY A 71 20.16 6.60 8.20
CA GLY A 71 19.62 7.08 9.48
C GLY A 71 18.60 6.10 10.06
N ASN A 72 17.34 6.51 10.11
CA ASN A 72 16.22 5.69 10.63
C ASN A 72 15.29 5.18 9.53
N VAL A 73 15.72 5.22 8.27
CA VAL A 73 14.93 4.78 7.12
C VAL A 73 15.59 3.57 6.49
N TYR A 74 14.81 2.52 6.32
CA TYR A 74 15.15 1.31 5.59
C TYR A 74 14.69 1.49 4.15
N ALA A 75 15.60 1.42 3.18
CA ALA A 75 15.31 1.68 1.78
C ALA A 75 15.98 0.65 0.86
N MET A 76 15.18 -0.03 0.04
CA MET A 76 15.64 -1.09 -0.85
C MET A 76 14.85 -1.05 -2.16
N THR A 77 15.55 -1.15 -3.29
CA THR A 77 14.92 -1.42 -4.58
C THR A 77 15.02 -2.90 -4.89
N VAL A 78 13.88 -3.51 -5.20
CA VAL A 78 13.77 -4.90 -5.67
C VAL A 78 13.41 -4.89 -7.14
N PHE A 79 14.25 -5.52 -7.96
CA PHE A 79 14.09 -5.52 -9.41
C PHE A 79 13.16 -6.64 -9.91
N ASN A 80 12.64 -6.45 -11.12
CA ASN A 80 11.83 -7.43 -11.86
C ASN A 80 10.56 -7.89 -11.11
N LEU A 81 10.01 -7.02 -10.28
CA LEU A 81 8.70 -7.22 -9.66
C LEU A 81 7.61 -6.62 -10.53
N ASN A 82 6.53 -7.38 -10.75
CA ASN A 82 5.31 -6.84 -11.34
C ASN A 82 4.43 -6.22 -10.24
N PRO A 83 4.22 -4.89 -10.20
CA PRO A 83 3.46 -4.22 -9.14
C PRO A 83 2.00 -4.67 -9.05
N GLU A 84 1.41 -5.20 -10.13
CA GLU A 84 0.00 -5.64 -10.14
C GLU A 84 -0.23 -7.01 -9.51
N GLU A 85 0.82 -7.82 -9.42
CA GLU A 85 0.78 -9.22 -8.98
C GLU A 85 1.32 -9.42 -7.56
N ILE A 86 1.83 -8.36 -6.92
CA ILE A 86 2.44 -8.45 -5.61
C ILE A 86 1.67 -7.72 -4.53
N GLU A 87 1.81 -8.25 -3.33
CA GLU A 87 1.41 -7.64 -2.07
C GLU A 87 2.63 -7.64 -1.14
N TYR A 88 2.70 -6.70 -0.21
CA TYR A 88 3.83 -6.59 0.70
C TYR A 88 3.43 -6.12 2.09
N GLY A 89 4.35 -6.37 3.03
CA GLY A 89 4.34 -5.82 4.39
C GLY A 89 5.75 -5.86 4.96
N TYR A 90 5.89 -5.54 6.24
CA TYR A 90 7.20 -5.56 6.91
C TYR A 90 7.16 -6.35 8.21
N ARG A 91 8.27 -6.95 8.58
CA ARG A 91 8.53 -7.39 9.96
C ARG A 91 9.58 -6.47 10.55
N PHE A 92 9.39 -6.09 11.80
CA PHE A 92 10.38 -5.35 12.56
C PHE A 92 10.77 -6.14 13.81
N ASP A 93 12.07 -6.22 14.05
CA ASP A 93 12.61 -6.66 15.33
C ASP A 93 13.08 -5.44 16.14
N GLY A 94 13.16 -5.59 17.45
CA GLY A 94 13.53 -4.50 18.35
C GLY A 94 13.18 -4.77 19.81
N PRO A 95 13.31 -3.75 20.68
CA PRO A 95 12.98 -3.90 22.10
C PRO A 95 11.50 -4.22 22.33
N TRP A 96 11.23 -5.15 23.24
CA TRP A 96 9.90 -5.35 23.83
C TRP A 96 9.93 -4.87 25.27
N ASP A 97 9.53 -3.62 25.49
CA ASP A 97 9.36 -3.00 26.79
C ASP A 97 8.08 -2.15 26.79
N PRO A 98 6.92 -2.76 27.11
CA PRO A 98 5.65 -2.05 27.12
C PRO A 98 5.59 -0.86 28.09
N VAL A 99 6.43 -0.82 29.13
CA VAL A 99 6.47 0.28 30.10
C VAL A 99 7.16 1.50 29.49
N ALA A 100 8.25 1.29 28.75
CA ALA A 100 8.91 2.33 27.96
C ALA A 100 8.19 2.64 26.63
N GLY A 101 7.14 1.88 26.29
CA GLY A 101 6.35 2.05 25.06
C GLY A 101 6.86 1.24 23.86
N HIS A 102 7.93 0.46 24.01
CA HIS A 102 8.47 -0.39 22.95
C HIS A 102 7.68 -1.71 22.83
N ARG A 103 7.19 -2.00 21.62
CA ARG A 103 6.32 -3.17 21.34
C ARG A 103 6.71 -3.90 20.06
N PHE A 104 8.00 -4.01 19.78
CA PHE A 104 8.48 -4.73 18.61
C PHE A 104 8.22 -6.23 18.73
N ASP A 105 7.55 -6.80 17.73
CA ASP A 105 7.28 -8.23 17.64
C ASP A 105 7.53 -8.69 16.21
N LYS A 106 8.69 -9.32 16.00
CA LYS A 106 9.11 -9.85 14.69
C LYS A 106 8.16 -10.90 14.12
N THR A 107 7.34 -11.53 14.96
CA THR A 107 6.37 -12.55 14.51
C THR A 107 5.16 -11.93 13.81
N LYS A 108 4.96 -10.62 13.93
CA LYS A 108 3.89 -9.89 13.24
C LYS A 108 4.37 -9.25 11.95
N ILE A 109 3.51 -9.29 10.95
CA ILE A 109 3.67 -8.51 9.72
C ILE A 109 2.85 -7.24 9.89
N VAL A 110 3.49 -6.10 9.73
CA VAL A 110 2.87 -4.78 9.81
C VAL A 110 2.70 -4.19 8.42
N MET A 111 1.66 -3.37 8.28
CA MET A 111 1.38 -2.64 7.05
C MET A 111 2.30 -1.42 6.92
N ASP A 112 2.66 -1.12 5.67
CA ASP A 112 3.28 0.15 5.33
C ASP A 112 2.34 1.32 5.66
N PRO A 113 2.70 2.26 6.55
CA PRO A 113 1.88 3.43 6.82
C PRO A 113 1.70 4.34 5.60
N TYR A 114 2.54 4.18 4.57
CA TYR A 114 2.47 4.91 3.30
C TYR A 114 1.87 4.08 2.15
N ALA A 115 1.23 2.94 2.45
CA ALA A 115 0.53 2.13 1.45
C ALA A 115 -0.55 2.94 0.73
N LYS A 116 -0.46 3.02 -0.60
CA LYS A 116 -1.45 3.72 -1.45
C LYS A 116 -2.70 2.88 -1.73
N ALA A 117 -2.59 1.56 -1.61
CA ALA A 117 -3.72 0.63 -1.68
C ALA A 117 -3.53 -0.51 -0.68
N ILE A 118 -4.66 -1.00 -0.16
CA ILE A 118 -4.72 -2.09 0.81
C ILE A 118 -5.65 -3.18 0.26
N GLY A 119 -5.17 -4.43 0.30
CA GLY A 119 -5.89 -5.63 -0.09
C GLY A 119 -6.19 -6.57 1.09
N GLY A 120 -6.76 -7.73 0.76
CA GLY A 120 -7.01 -8.84 1.70
C GLY A 120 -8.40 -8.80 2.37
N ARG A 121 -9.13 -7.69 2.22
CA ARG A 121 -10.51 -7.50 2.73
C ARG A 121 -11.43 -6.94 1.64
N ASP A 122 -11.33 -7.51 0.46
CA ASP A 122 -11.89 -6.95 -0.78
C ASP A 122 -13.43 -7.03 -0.85
N VAL A 123 -14.07 -7.85 0.01
CA VAL A 123 -15.53 -8.03 0.06
C VAL A 123 -16.12 -7.44 1.35
N TRP A 124 -17.00 -6.46 1.21
CA TRP A 124 -17.68 -5.81 2.34
C TRP A 124 -18.45 -6.81 3.21
N GLY A 125 -18.21 -6.78 4.52
CA GLY A 125 -18.93 -7.60 5.50
C GLY A 125 -18.56 -9.08 5.50
N SER A 126 -17.65 -9.51 4.63
CA SER A 126 -17.09 -10.86 4.69
C SER A 126 -16.32 -11.04 6.01
N GLN A 127 -16.41 -12.23 6.62
CA GLN A 127 -15.65 -12.53 7.84
C GLN A 127 -14.16 -12.69 7.50
N PRO A 128 -13.25 -12.24 8.38
CA PRO A 128 -11.82 -12.43 8.14
C PRO A 128 -11.44 -13.91 8.33
N ASN A 129 -10.43 -14.35 7.57
CA ASN A 129 -9.78 -15.62 7.86
C ASN A 129 -8.78 -15.39 9.00
N TRP A 130 -9.10 -15.88 10.19
CA TRP A 130 -8.26 -15.71 11.38
C TRP A 130 -6.95 -16.49 11.34
N ASP A 131 -6.82 -17.46 10.43
CA ASP A 131 -5.57 -18.21 10.19
C ASP A 131 -4.64 -17.49 9.20
N ASP A 132 -5.08 -16.40 8.56
CA ASP A 132 -4.23 -15.59 7.68
C ASP A 132 -3.26 -14.76 8.54
N ILE A 133 -1.96 -15.00 8.32
CA ILE A 133 -0.87 -14.33 9.02
C ILE A 133 -0.78 -12.83 8.70
N TYR A 134 -1.42 -12.37 7.62
CA TYR A 134 -1.41 -10.97 7.19
C TYR A 134 -2.68 -10.59 6.41
N GLN A 135 -3.72 -10.20 7.13
CA GLN A 135 -5.05 -9.95 6.57
C GLN A 135 -5.19 -8.65 5.76
N HIS A 136 -4.38 -7.63 6.05
CA HIS A 136 -4.47 -6.31 5.42
C HIS A 136 -3.18 -5.99 4.70
N ARG A 137 -3.20 -6.16 3.38
CA ARG A 137 -1.98 -6.31 2.59
C ARG A 137 -1.68 -5.04 1.81
N ALA A 138 -0.50 -4.44 1.98
CA ALA A 138 -0.16 -3.28 1.17
C ALA A 138 0.06 -3.70 -0.29
N ARG A 139 -0.37 -2.85 -1.23
CA ARG A 139 -0.20 -3.04 -2.67
C ARG A 139 0.55 -1.85 -3.25
N PRO A 140 1.56 -2.06 -4.12
CA PRO A 140 2.08 -1.00 -4.96
C PRO A 140 0.96 -0.46 -5.87
N VAL A 141 0.99 0.84 -6.16
CA VAL A 141 -0.02 1.48 -7.01
C VAL A 141 0.68 2.20 -8.14
N MET A 142 0.24 1.93 -9.38
CA MET A 142 0.61 2.70 -10.56
C MET A 142 -0.13 4.03 -10.54
N ASN A 143 0.60 5.11 -10.81
CA ASN A 143 0.04 6.45 -10.85
C ASN A 143 -0.01 6.95 -12.31
N ASP A 144 -0.76 6.23 -13.13
CA ASP A 144 -0.88 6.38 -14.57
C ASP A 144 -2.34 6.62 -15.03
N PHE A 145 -3.22 6.98 -14.09
CA PHE A 145 -4.62 7.27 -14.38
C PHE A 145 -4.75 8.48 -15.34
N ASP A 146 -5.51 8.31 -16.42
CA ASP A 146 -5.81 9.39 -17.37
C ASP A 146 -6.94 10.27 -16.82
N TRP A 147 -6.56 11.43 -16.29
CA TRP A 147 -7.49 12.44 -15.77
C TRP A 147 -8.18 13.26 -16.87
N GLU A 148 -7.80 13.08 -18.13
CA GLU A 148 -8.26 13.87 -19.27
C GLU A 148 -8.10 15.39 -19.04
N ARG A 149 -9.19 16.09 -18.67
CA ARG A 149 -9.24 17.53 -18.39
C ARG A 149 -9.78 17.85 -17.00
N ASP A 150 -9.93 16.85 -16.14
CA ASP A 150 -10.40 17.06 -14.78
C ASP A 150 -9.44 17.99 -14.02
N ARG A 151 -10.04 18.92 -13.27
CA ARG A 151 -9.31 19.88 -12.44
C ARG A 151 -10.19 20.29 -11.26
N PRO A 152 -9.61 20.65 -10.11
CA PRO A 152 -10.36 21.22 -9.00
C PRO A 152 -11.23 22.39 -9.49
N LEU A 153 -12.50 22.42 -9.06
CA LEU A 153 -13.44 23.48 -9.45
C LEU A 153 -13.17 24.83 -8.76
N GLU A 154 -12.49 24.80 -7.61
CA GLU A 154 -12.13 25.99 -6.82
C GLU A 154 -13.33 26.91 -6.52
N THR A 155 -14.52 26.34 -6.30
CA THR A 155 -15.73 27.09 -5.95
C THR A 155 -15.52 27.91 -4.67
N PRO A 156 -15.83 29.23 -4.66
CA PRO A 156 -15.72 30.06 -3.46
C PRO A 156 -16.56 29.50 -2.30
N ILE A 157 -16.06 29.64 -1.07
CA ILE A 157 -16.69 29.03 0.11
C ILE A 157 -18.11 29.58 0.33
N GLU A 158 -18.31 30.86 0.05
CA GLU A 158 -19.59 31.56 0.13
C GLU A 158 -20.66 31.01 -0.83
N ASP A 159 -20.25 30.34 -1.90
CA ASP A 159 -21.14 29.74 -2.92
C ASP A 159 -21.41 28.25 -2.65
N LEU A 160 -20.76 27.63 -1.65
CA LEU A 160 -20.89 26.20 -1.36
C LEU A 160 -22.19 25.86 -0.64
N VAL A 161 -22.86 24.82 -1.12
CA VAL A 161 -23.86 24.06 -0.36
C VAL A 161 -23.36 22.64 -0.20
N ILE A 162 -23.00 22.25 1.02
CA ILE A 162 -22.36 20.96 1.30
C ILE A 162 -23.41 19.89 1.60
N TYR A 163 -23.34 18.78 0.89
CA TYR A 163 -24.17 17.59 1.11
C TYR A 163 -23.35 16.49 1.78
N GLU A 164 -23.58 16.25 3.07
CA GLU A 164 -22.93 15.16 3.80
C GLU A 164 -23.57 13.81 3.41
N MET A 165 -22.75 12.86 2.95
CA MET A 165 -23.23 11.55 2.52
C MET A 165 -22.30 10.40 2.90
N HIS A 166 -22.88 9.24 3.17
CA HIS A 166 -22.15 7.99 3.33
C HIS A 166 -22.09 7.23 2.00
N VAL A 167 -20.88 6.94 1.49
CA VAL A 167 -20.65 6.24 0.20
C VAL A 167 -21.52 4.99 0.05
N ARG A 168 -21.42 4.06 1.01
CA ARG A 168 -22.25 2.84 1.00
C ARG A 168 -23.74 3.14 1.13
N GLY A 169 -24.14 3.91 2.15
CA GLY A 169 -25.55 4.16 2.45
C GLY A 169 -26.33 4.79 1.29
N PHE A 170 -25.68 5.67 0.52
CA PHE A 170 -26.33 6.46 -0.54
C PHE A 170 -26.98 5.61 -1.64
N THR A 171 -26.39 4.47 -2.00
CA THR A 171 -26.90 3.61 -3.09
C THR A 171 -27.05 2.14 -2.71
N ARG A 172 -26.92 1.77 -1.42
CA ARG A 172 -27.05 0.37 -0.98
C ARG A 172 -28.45 -0.19 -1.20
N ASP A 173 -29.48 0.62 -1.00
CA ASP A 173 -30.86 0.14 -1.07
C ASP A 173 -31.27 -0.22 -2.51
N ALA A 174 -32.16 -1.21 -2.65
CA ALA A 174 -32.65 -1.63 -3.97
C ALA A 174 -33.42 -0.52 -4.71
N SER A 175 -34.09 0.37 -3.98
CA SER A 175 -34.79 1.54 -4.53
C SER A 175 -33.85 2.59 -5.14
N SER A 176 -32.54 2.51 -4.88
CA SER A 176 -31.57 3.37 -5.55
C SER A 176 -31.58 3.18 -7.07
N GLY A 177 -32.08 2.06 -7.60
CA GLY A 177 -32.08 1.78 -9.05
C GLY A 177 -30.68 1.49 -9.64
N VAL A 178 -29.62 1.54 -8.83
CA VAL A 178 -28.26 1.18 -9.24
C VAL A 178 -28.16 -0.35 -9.41
N ALA A 179 -27.36 -0.80 -10.38
CA ALA A 179 -27.16 -2.23 -10.61
C ALA A 179 -26.61 -2.94 -9.35
N PRO A 180 -27.05 -4.18 -9.02
CA PRO A 180 -26.71 -4.85 -7.76
C PRO A 180 -25.20 -4.89 -7.41
N GLY A 181 -24.32 -5.06 -8.41
CA GLY A 181 -22.86 -5.11 -8.20
C GLY A 181 -22.20 -3.77 -7.89
N MET A 182 -22.87 -2.64 -8.13
CA MET A 182 -22.33 -1.29 -7.92
C MET A 182 -22.96 -0.57 -6.72
N ARG A 183 -23.99 -1.17 -6.10
CA ARG A 183 -24.68 -0.58 -4.94
C ARG A 183 -23.74 -0.37 -3.77
N GLY A 184 -23.74 0.85 -3.24
CA GLY A 184 -22.91 1.25 -2.10
C GLY A 184 -21.41 1.28 -2.40
N THR A 185 -21.04 1.53 -3.65
CA THR A 185 -19.65 1.71 -4.11
C THR A 185 -19.44 3.12 -4.68
N PHE A 186 -18.19 3.53 -4.93
CA PHE A 186 -17.89 4.78 -5.62
C PHE A 186 -18.52 4.85 -7.03
N ALA A 187 -18.48 3.75 -7.80
CA ALA A 187 -19.13 3.66 -9.11
C ALA A 187 -20.66 3.77 -9.03
N GLY A 188 -21.27 3.28 -7.94
CA GLY A 188 -22.71 3.47 -7.73
C GLY A 188 -23.11 4.93 -7.54
N ILE A 189 -22.23 5.75 -6.95
CA ILE A 189 -22.48 7.19 -6.77
C ILE A 189 -22.49 7.91 -8.11
N THR A 190 -21.66 7.50 -9.07
CA THR A 190 -21.58 8.20 -10.37
C THR A 190 -22.90 8.15 -11.14
N GLU A 191 -23.70 7.08 -10.99
CA GLU A 191 -25.05 7.00 -11.55
C GLU A 191 -26.04 8.01 -10.95
N LYS A 192 -25.71 8.58 -9.79
CA LYS A 192 -26.53 9.55 -9.06
C LYS A 192 -26.08 11.00 -9.22
N ILE A 193 -25.07 11.27 -10.03
CA ILE A 193 -24.64 12.64 -10.36
C ILE A 193 -25.82 13.53 -10.80
N PRO A 194 -26.77 13.09 -11.66
CA PRO A 194 -27.90 13.94 -12.06
C PRO A 194 -28.85 14.35 -10.92
N TYR A 195 -28.90 13.58 -9.82
CA TYR A 195 -29.73 13.92 -8.65
C TYR A 195 -29.08 15.01 -7.78
N LEU A 196 -27.74 15.12 -7.83
CA LEU A 196 -26.96 16.07 -7.02
C LEU A 196 -26.69 17.41 -7.74
N LYS A 197 -26.99 17.50 -9.05
CA LYS A 197 -26.90 18.73 -9.85
C LYS A 197 -28.15 19.58 -9.66
#